data_AF-K9YAK6-F1
#
_entry.id   AF-K9YAK6-F1
#
_cell.length_a   1.000
_cell.length_b   1.000
_cell.length_c   1.000
_cell.angle_alpha   90.00
_cell.angle_beta   90.00
_cell.angle_gamma   90.00
#
_symmetry.space_group_name_H-M   'P 1'
#
loop_
_entity.id
_entity.type
_entity.pdbx_description
1 polymer ?
#
loop_
_entity_poly.entity_id
_entity_poly.type
_entity_poly.pdbx_seq_one_letter_code
_entity_poly.pdbx_strand_id
1 'polypeptide(L)'
;MSSTPMTLKRRMFTIVAGLGFLAFMGTQVQNMIIQGMQASQQQEQQARQGNQQQLEQLQVKEKGYEAVLEREPKNENALKGLVQTRLDMKDYEGAIPPLEKLVKLNPEQEKYQELLKRIKDR
;
A
#
# COMPACT_ATOMS: atom_id res chain seq x y z
N MET A 1 -24.07 31.20 54.90
CA MET A 1 -24.03 29.82 54.36
C MET A 1 -22.84 29.11 54.97
N SER A 2 -23.09 28.20 55.91
CA SER A 2 -22.08 27.54 56.74
C SER A 2 -21.44 26.35 56.03
N SER A 3 -20.14 26.43 55.78
CA SER A 3 -19.32 25.28 55.39
C SER A 3 -19.15 24.38 56.62
N THR A 4 -19.80 23.22 56.63
CA THR A 4 -19.59 22.22 57.69
C THR A 4 -18.18 21.64 57.56
N PRO A 5 -17.32 21.74 58.59
CA PRO A 5 -15.96 21.22 58.53
C PRO A 5 -16.00 19.69 58.43
N MET A 6 -15.34 19.16 57.41
CA MET A 6 -15.32 17.74 57.12
C MET A 6 -14.60 16.98 58.24
N THR A 7 -15.20 15.92 58.78
CA THR A 7 -14.59 15.10 59.83
C THR A 7 -13.36 14.34 59.30
N LEU A 8 -12.33 14.19 60.13
CA LEU A 8 -11.03 13.62 59.74
C LEU A 8 -11.15 12.25 59.07
N LYS A 9 -12.10 11.42 59.53
CA LYS A 9 -12.40 10.10 58.95
C LYS A 9 -12.95 10.18 57.52
N ARG A 10 -13.78 11.20 57.24
CA ARG A 10 -14.35 11.44 55.91
C ARG A 10 -13.29 11.96 54.94
N ARG A 11 -12.35 12.80 55.40
CA ARG A 11 -11.19 13.25 54.59
C ARG A 11 -10.24 12.11 54.22
N MET A 12 -9.91 11.24 55.18
CA MET A 12 -9.06 10.07 54.91
C MET A 12 -9.73 9.11 53.93
N PHE A 13 -11.04 8.85 54.07
CA PHE A 13 -11.78 8.01 53.14
C PHE A 13 -11.77 8.56 51.71
N THR A 14 -11.98 9.88 51.52
CA THR A 14 -11.97 10.51 50.19
C THR A 14 -10.59 10.47 49.53
N ILE A 15 -9.50 10.64 50.29
CA ILE A 15 -8.13 10.58 49.75
C ILE A 15 -7.80 9.15 49.28
N VAL A 16 -8.14 8.13 50.08
CA VAL A 16 -7.94 6.72 49.72
C VAL A 16 -8.80 6.32 48.52
N ALA A 17 -10.06 6.76 48.46
CA ALA A 17 -10.95 6.52 47.32
C ALA A 17 -10.46 7.21 46.04
N GLY A 18 -9.95 8.45 46.12
CA GLY A 18 -9.40 9.19 44.99
C GLY A 18 -8.13 8.56 44.42
N LEU A 19 -7.23 8.08 45.28
CA LEU A 19 -6.02 7.34 44.87
C LEU A 19 -6.36 6.01 44.18
N GLY A 20 -7.36 5.28 44.67
CA GLY A 20 -7.85 4.06 44.02
C GLY A 20 -8.45 4.32 42.63
N PHE A 21 -9.16 5.43 42.45
CA PHE A 21 -9.78 5.79 41.17
C PHE A 21 -8.75 6.19 40.11
N LEU A 22 -7.70 6.91 40.50
CA LEU A 22 -6.60 7.28 39.60
C LEU A 22 -5.77 6.07 39.15
N ALA A 23 -5.55 5.10 40.04
CA ALA A 23 -4.87 3.84 39.71
C ALA A 23 -5.69 3.00 38.70
N PHE A 24 -7.02 2.94 38.85
CA PHE A 24 -7.90 2.24 37.93
C PHE A 24 -7.95 2.91 36.54
N MET A 25 -8.05 4.24 36.48
CA MET A 25 -8.05 5.00 35.22
C MET A 25 -6.71 4.89 34.47
N GLY A 26 -5.58 4.84 35.17
CA GLY A 26 -4.25 4.68 34.56
C GLY A 26 -4.09 3.39 33.75
N THR A 27 -4.69 2.27 34.20
CA THR A 27 -4.56 0.98 33.51
C THR A 27 -5.34 0.88 32.19
N GLN A 28 -6.44 1.63 32.03
CA GLN A 28 -7.26 1.59 30.81
C GLN A 28 -6.67 2.40 29.64
N VAL A 29 -5.92 3.47 29.92
CA VAL A 29 -5.26 4.27 28.87
C VAL A 29 -4.15 3.47 28.17
N GLN A 30 -3.52 2.53 28.88
CA GLN A 30 -2.47 1.65 28.34
C GLN A 30 -2.96 0.76 27.19
N ASN A 31 -4.15 0.16 27.34
CA ASN A 31 -4.76 -0.66 26.29
C ASN A 31 -5.18 0.17 25.06
N MET A 32 -5.56 1.43 25.25
CA MET A 32 -5.96 2.33 24.17
C MET A 32 -4.76 2.80 23.33
N ILE A 33 -3.62 3.10 23.95
CA ILE A 33 -2.38 3.45 23.24
C ILE A 33 -1.90 2.26 22.39
N ILE A 34 -1.97 1.05 22.95
CA ILE A 34 -1.59 -0.18 22.24
C ILE A 34 -2.58 -0.47 21.10
N GLN A 35 -3.89 -0.28 21.29
CA GLN A 35 -4.89 -0.44 20.22
C GLN A 35 -4.74 0.57 19.09
N GLY A 36 -4.47 1.85 19.39
CA GLY A 36 -4.23 2.87 18.36
C GLY A 36 -2.99 2.57 17.51
N MET A 37 -1.93 2.07 18.15
CA MET A 37 -0.70 1.64 17.49
C MET A 37 -0.86 0.31 16.71
N GLN A 38 -1.61 -0.65 17.23
CA GLN A 38 -1.90 -1.91 16.52
C GLN A 38 -2.83 -1.69 15.32
N ALA A 39 -3.84 -0.84 15.44
CA ALA A 39 -4.75 -0.53 14.34
C ALA A 39 -3.98 0.12 13.17
N SER A 40 -3.08 1.05 13.46
CA SER A 40 -2.21 1.67 12.45
C SER A 40 -1.21 0.68 11.84
N GLN A 41 -0.58 -0.19 12.65
CA GLN A 41 0.33 -1.22 12.14
C GLN A 41 -0.38 -2.30 11.30
N GLN A 42 -1.59 -2.72 11.67
CA GLN A 42 -2.39 -3.68 10.93
C GLN A 42 -2.83 -3.11 9.57
N GLN A 43 -3.22 -1.85 9.52
CA GLN A 43 -3.61 -1.17 8.28
C GLN A 43 -2.43 -1.07 7.31
N GLU A 44 -1.23 -0.79 7.82
CA GLU A 44 -0.01 -0.73 7.01
C GLU A 44 0.44 -2.12 6.53
N GLN A 45 0.31 -3.15 7.38
CA GLN A 45 0.59 -4.54 6.98
C GLN A 45 -0.36 -5.04 5.89
N GLN A 46 -1.66 -4.75 6.00
CA GLN A 46 -2.64 -5.12 4.98
C GLN A 46 -2.39 -4.40 3.65
N ALA A 47 -2.04 -3.11 3.69
CA ALA A 47 -1.68 -2.36 2.49
C ALA A 47 -0.40 -2.91 1.82
N ARG A 48 0.61 -3.27 2.62
CA ARG A 48 1.85 -3.89 2.11
C ARG A 48 1.57 -5.26 1.49
N GLN A 49 0.77 -6.10 2.14
CA GLN A 49 0.37 -7.40 1.60
C GLN A 49 -0.44 -7.26 0.31
N GLY A 50 -1.40 -6.34 0.25
CA GLY A 50 -2.17 -6.06 -0.97
C GLY A 50 -1.30 -5.59 -2.13
N ASN A 51 -0.32 -4.71 -1.87
CA ASN A 51 0.63 -4.25 -2.87
C ASN A 51 1.55 -5.38 -3.36
N GLN A 52 2.01 -6.24 -2.46
CA GLN A 52 2.82 -7.41 -2.81
C GLN A 52 2.04 -8.38 -3.71
N GLN A 53 0.80 -8.69 -3.34
CA GLN A 53 -0.08 -9.55 -4.14
C GLN A 53 -0.38 -8.96 -5.52
N GLN A 54 -0.51 -7.64 -5.63
CA GLN A 54 -0.65 -6.98 -6.93
C GLN A 54 0.60 -7.11 -7.80
N LEU A 55 1.78 -6.91 -7.20
CA LEU A 55 3.04 -7.06 -7.93
C LEU A 55 3.24 -8.49 -8.42
N GLU A 56 2.94 -9.49 -7.59
CA GLU A 56 3.00 -10.90 -7.97
C GLU A 56 2.05 -11.22 -9.14
N GLN A 57 0.83 -10.67 -9.13
CA GLN A 57 -0.12 -10.83 -10.24
C GLN A 57 0.39 -10.21 -11.54
N LEU A 58 1.05 -9.05 -11.47
CA LEU A 58 1.67 -8.42 -12.65
C LEU A 58 2.82 -9.28 -13.19
N GLN A 59 3.67 -9.83 -12.33
CA GLN A 59 4.74 -10.74 -12.74
C GLN A 59 4.22 -12.02 -13.40
N VAL A 60 3.10 -12.57 -12.92
CA VAL A 60 2.44 -13.72 -13.56
C VAL A 60 1.92 -13.33 -14.96
N LYS A 61 1.31 -12.16 -15.10
CA LYS A 61 0.87 -11.64 -16.42
C LYS A 61 2.04 -11.45 -17.38
N GLU A 62 3.14 -10.88 -16.89
CA GLU A 62 4.37 -10.66 -17.67
C GLU A 62 4.84 -11.99 -18.27
N LYS A 63 5.07 -13.00 -17.42
CA LYS A 63 5.49 -14.35 -17.85
C LYS A 63 4.50 -14.98 -18.83
N GLY A 64 3.20 -14.77 -18.62
CA GLY A 64 2.17 -15.25 -19.53
C GLY A 64 2.33 -14.66 -20.94
N TYR A 65 2.54 -13.35 -21.06
CA TYR A 65 2.77 -12.71 -22.35
C TYR A 65 4.10 -13.10 -22.97
N GLU A 66 5.18 -13.22 -22.18
CA GLU A 66 6.47 -13.69 -22.67
C GLU A 66 6.36 -15.09 -23.28
N ALA A 67 5.66 -16.02 -22.61
CA ALA A 67 5.44 -17.37 -23.12
C ALA A 67 4.60 -17.41 -24.42
N VAL A 68 3.74 -16.42 -24.67
CA VAL A 68 3.07 -16.27 -25.98
C VAL A 68 4.06 -15.75 -27.02
N LEU A 69 4.87 -14.76 -26.67
CA LEU A 69 5.84 -14.13 -27.58
C LEU A 69 7.01 -15.06 -27.98
N GLU A 70 7.33 -16.05 -27.15
CA GLU A 70 8.25 -17.13 -27.54
C GLU A 70 7.75 -17.92 -28.76
N ARG A 71 6.44 -18.14 -28.83
CA ARG A 71 5.78 -18.89 -29.92
C ARG A 71 5.37 -17.98 -31.06
N GLU A 72 4.94 -16.77 -30.75
CA GLU A 72 4.43 -15.79 -31.69
C GLU A 72 5.10 -14.42 -31.50
N PRO A 73 6.36 -14.24 -31.98
CA PRO A 73 7.17 -13.06 -31.67
C PRO A 73 6.60 -11.72 -32.17
N LYS A 74 5.62 -11.76 -33.06
CA LYS A 74 4.94 -10.61 -33.66
C LYS A 74 3.47 -10.49 -33.21
N ASN A 75 3.03 -11.27 -32.22
CA ASN A 75 1.67 -11.16 -31.71
C ASN A 75 1.48 -9.80 -31.02
N GLU A 76 0.74 -8.92 -31.70
CA GLU A 76 0.49 -7.56 -31.23
C GLU A 76 -0.23 -7.48 -29.89
N ASN A 77 -1.14 -8.42 -29.62
CA ASN A 77 -1.89 -8.43 -28.37
C ASN A 77 -0.96 -8.78 -27.20
N ALA A 78 -0.08 -9.76 -27.39
CA ALA A 78 0.92 -10.13 -26.38
C ALA A 78 1.97 -9.03 -26.19
N LEU A 79 2.42 -8.37 -27.26
CA LEU A 79 3.32 -7.23 -27.16
C LEU A 79 2.68 -6.06 -26.38
N LYS A 80 1.42 -5.70 -26.70
CA LYS A 80 0.69 -4.63 -25.99
C LYS A 80 0.48 -4.99 -24.51
N GLY A 81 0.08 -6.24 -24.25
CA GLY A 81 -0.09 -6.76 -22.90
C GLY A 81 1.19 -6.71 -22.08
N LEU A 82 2.33 -7.10 -22.67
CA LEU A 82 3.63 -7.05 -22.03
C LEU A 82 4.07 -5.62 -21.72
N VAL A 83 3.95 -4.69 -22.70
CA VAL A 83 4.25 -3.26 -22.48
C VAL A 83 3.42 -2.71 -21.33
N GLN A 84 2.10 -2.91 -21.34
CA GLN A 84 1.23 -2.38 -20.29
C GLN A 84 1.59 -2.96 -18.92
N THR A 85 1.83 -4.27 -18.84
CA THR A 85 2.18 -4.95 -17.58
C THR A 85 3.47 -4.38 -16.99
N ARG A 86 4.51 -4.18 -17.82
CA ARG A 86 5.77 -3.59 -17.37
C ARG A 86 5.62 -2.14 -16.95
N LEU A 87 4.79 -1.36 -17.64
CA LEU A 87 4.47 0.01 -17.22
C LEU A 87 3.73 0.06 -15.88
N ASP A 88 2.80 -0.86 -15.63
CA ASP A 88 2.10 -0.98 -14.34
C ASP A 88 3.08 -1.34 -13.21
N MET A 89 4.09 -2.16 -13.52
CA MET A 89 5.21 -2.47 -12.62
C MET A 89 6.24 -1.34 -12.48
N LYS A 90 6.08 -0.24 -13.24
CA LYS A 90 7.04 0.86 -13.39
C LYS A 90 8.40 0.43 -13.95
N ASP A 91 8.45 -0.72 -14.62
CA ASP A 91 9.59 -1.19 -15.40
C ASP A 91 9.59 -0.53 -16.79
N TYR A 92 9.98 0.74 -16.80
CA TYR A 92 10.06 1.55 -18.01
C TYR A 92 11.09 1.01 -19.00
N GLU A 93 12.27 0.63 -18.51
CA GLU A 93 13.36 0.08 -19.32
C GLU A 93 12.96 -1.25 -19.97
N GLY A 94 12.35 -2.17 -19.21
CA GLY A 94 11.89 -3.44 -19.76
C GLY A 94 10.71 -3.30 -20.73
N ALA A 95 9.93 -2.22 -20.66
CA ALA A 95 8.84 -1.96 -21.60
C ALA A 95 9.33 -1.49 -22.98
N ILE A 96 10.57 -0.99 -23.09
CA ILE A 96 11.11 -0.44 -24.35
C ILE A 96 11.20 -1.50 -25.45
N PRO A 97 11.84 -2.69 -25.27
CA PRO A 97 11.99 -3.67 -26.35
C PRO A 97 10.67 -4.14 -26.98
N PRO A 98 9.62 -4.53 -26.23
CA PRO A 98 8.34 -4.90 -26.85
C PRO A 98 7.62 -3.70 -27.47
N LEU A 99 7.78 -2.49 -26.94
CA LEU A 99 7.21 -1.28 -27.54
C LEU A 99 7.90 -0.91 -28.87
N GLU A 100 9.22 -1.07 -28.97
CA GLU A 100 9.94 -0.88 -30.23
C GLU A 100 9.47 -1.87 -31.30
N LYS A 101 9.16 -3.11 -30.92
CA LYS A 101 8.54 -4.08 -31.85
C LYS A 101 7.16 -3.58 -32.31
N LEU A 102 6.34 -3.05 -31.42
CA LEU A 102 5.03 -2.47 -31.80
C LEU A 102 5.16 -1.29 -32.77
N VAL A 103 6.12 -0.39 -32.53
CA VAL A 103 6.41 0.72 -33.46
C VAL A 103 6.84 0.22 -34.83
N LYS A 104 7.68 -0.81 -34.89
CA LYS A 104 8.13 -1.41 -36.16
C LYS A 104 6.99 -2.11 -36.92
N LEU A 105 6.08 -2.76 -36.20
CA LEU A 105 4.92 -3.45 -36.80
C LEU A 105 3.82 -2.46 -37.23
N ASN A 106 3.67 -1.36 -36.50
CA ASN A 106 2.64 -0.34 -36.73
C ASN A 106 3.26 1.06 -36.84
N PRO A 107 3.99 1.36 -37.93
CA PRO A 107 4.66 2.64 -38.08
C PRO A 107 3.68 3.82 -38.13
N GLU A 108 2.45 3.62 -38.58
CA GLU A 108 1.42 4.67 -38.64
C GLU A 108 0.78 4.97 -37.27
N GLN A 109 1.00 4.11 -36.27
CA GLN A 109 0.42 4.28 -34.95
C GLN A 109 1.27 5.23 -34.10
N GLU A 110 1.03 6.53 -34.26
CA GLU A 110 1.77 7.61 -33.56
C GLU A 110 1.84 7.41 -32.04
N LYS A 111 0.76 6.90 -31.43
CA LYS A 111 0.69 6.62 -29.98
C LYS A 111 1.84 5.74 -29.47
N TYR A 112 2.31 4.77 -30.25
CA TYR A 112 3.45 3.94 -29.84
C TYR A 112 4.77 4.68 -29.91
N GLN A 113 4.94 5.56 -30.90
CA GLN A 113 6.12 6.40 -31.03
C GLN A 113 6.20 7.43 -29.89
N GLU A 114 5.08 8.09 -29.59
CA GLU A 114 4.96 9.03 -28.48
C GLU A 114 5.25 8.38 -27.13
N LEU A 115 4.68 7.18 -26.90
CA LEU A 115 4.92 6.42 -25.69
C LEU A 115 6.41 6.03 -25.57
N LEU A 116 7.02 5.56 -26.67
CA LEU A 116 8.42 5.17 -26.69
C LEU A 116 9.33 6.36 -26.37
N LYS A 117 9.06 7.52 -26.96
CA LYS A 117 9.78 8.76 -26.68
C LYS A 117 9.64 9.15 -25.21
N ARG A 118 8.41 9.19 -24.68
CA ARG A 118 8.14 9.54 -23.27
C ARG A 118 8.88 8.64 -22.29
N ILE A 119 8.93 7.34 -22.56
CA ILE A 119 9.59 6.37 -21.68
C ILE A 119 11.11 6.54 -21.74
N LYS A 120 11.69 6.79 -22.92
CA LYS A 120 13.13 7.02 -23.10
C LYS A 120 13.63 8.35 -22.52
N ASP A 121 12.75 9.34 -22.38
CA ASP A 121 13.08 10.65 -21.82
C ASP A 121 13.03 10.70 -20.28
N ARG A 122 12.67 9.60 -19.59
CA ARG A 122 12.65 9.51 -18.12
C ARG A 122 14.02 9.13 -17.56
#